data_AF-A0A661AH43-F1
#
_entry.id   AF-A0A661AH43-F1
#
_cell.length_a   1.000
_cell.length_b   1.000
_cell.length_c   1.000
_cell.angle_alpha   90.00
_cell.angle_beta   90.00
_cell.angle_gamma   90.00
#
_symmetry.space_group_name_H-M   'P 1'
#
loop_
_entity.id
_entity.type
_entity.pdbx_description
1 polymer ?
#
loop_
_entity_poly.entity_id
_entity_poly.type
_entity_poly.pdbx_seq_one_letter_code
_entity_poly.pdbx_strand_id
1 'polypeptide(L)'
;MILLKNGRIHTPEEVFIGDVLIDGKKIKAVGKNIKPKGNVEVHDIKGLNLFPGFIDAHSHVGIFQEAIGDVGSDGNEWVDPVTPNLRAIDAIYPPDVGFNDALKAGITSVFTGPGSANVIGGQSVVVKTGGSIIVDERIVKNPAGMKMALGENPKRVYGDQKRSPATRMANAALIRDTFYQARVYMEKKEKSKKFNEYNSKYEALIPVLKRQIPVRGHSHRSDDIATFIRLRDEIGFKLVI
;
A
#
# COMPACT_ATOMS: atom_id res chain seq x y z
N MET A 1 -12.08 -11.85 27.08
CA MET A 1 -12.17 -10.39 26.87
C MET A 1 -11.07 -9.73 27.70
N ILE A 2 -10.53 -8.61 27.24
CA ILE A 2 -9.52 -7.82 27.94
C ILE A 2 -10.11 -6.42 28.20
N LEU A 3 -9.96 -5.91 29.41
CA LEU A 3 -10.35 -4.54 29.80
C LEU A 3 -9.09 -3.77 30.22
N LEU A 4 -8.76 -2.73 29.47
CA LEU A 4 -7.76 -1.74 29.85
C LEU A 4 -8.46 -0.63 30.63
N LYS A 5 -8.05 -0.36 31.87
CA LYS A 5 -8.71 0.62 32.75
C LYS A 5 -7.87 1.85 33.06
N ASN A 6 -8.55 2.98 33.29
CA ASN A 6 -7.97 4.24 33.78
C ASN A 6 -6.86 4.85 32.90
N GLY A 7 -6.80 4.49 31.62
CA GLY A 7 -5.80 5.01 30.69
C GLY A 7 -6.14 6.41 30.20
N ARG A 8 -5.13 7.18 29.78
CA ARG A 8 -5.34 8.38 28.96
C ARG A 8 -5.56 7.94 27.52
N ILE A 9 -6.82 7.82 27.13
CA ILE A 9 -7.24 7.31 25.83
C ILE A 9 -7.24 8.45 24.83
N HIS A 10 -6.60 8.22 23.69
CA HIS A 10 -6.63 9.11 22.53
C HIS A 10 -7.53 8.49 21.46
N THR A 11 -8.58 9.19 21.05
CA THR A 11 -9.36 8.89 19.85
C THR A 11 -9.17 10.00 18.82
N PRO A 12 -9.62 9.83 17.56
CA PRO A 12 -9.60 10.93 16.59
C PRO A 12 -10.38 12.17 17.04
N GLU A 13 -11.39 12.00 17.90
CA GLU A 13 -12.31 13.06 18.32
C GLU A 13 -11.93 13.69 19.66
N GLU A 14 -11.40 12.91 20.61
CA GLU A 14 -11.14 13.40 21.97
C GLU A 14 -10.01 12.67 22.71
N VAL A 15 -9.58 13.28 23.83
CA VAL A 15 -8.62 12.69 24.78
C VAL A 15 -9.21 12.73 26.19
N PHE A 16 -9.36 11.58 26.84
CA PHE A 16 -9.95 11.48 28.17
C PHE A 16 -9.38 10.32 28.99
N ILE A 17 -9.63 10.36 30.31
CA ILE A 17 -9.33 9.22 31.19
C ILE A 17 -10.50 8.24 31.16
N GLY A 18 -10.25 6.99 30.77
CA GLY A 18 -11.29 5.98 30.65
C GLY A 18 -10.76 4.56 30.45
N ASP A 19 -11.64 3.71 29.91
CA ASP A 19 -11.43 2.29 29.74
C ASP A 19 -11.65 1.87 28.27
N VAL A 20 -10.97 0.79 27.85
CA VAL A 20 -11.17 0.13 26.55
C VAL A 20 -11.43 -1.36 26.78
N LEU A 21 -12.57 -1.84 26.29
CA LEU A 21 -12.92 -3.26 26.30
C LEU A 21 -12.64 -3.88 24.93
N ILE A 22 -11.88 -4.97 24.93
CA ILE A 22 -11.46 -5.72 23.75
C ILE A 22 -12.06 -7.12 23.81
N ASP A 23 -12.62 -7.56 22.69
CA ASP A 23 -13.22 -8.88 22.53
C ASP A 23 -12.65 -9.55 21.27
N GLY A 24 -11.80 -10.55 21.48
CA GLY A 24 -10.97 -11.14 20.43
C GLY A 24 -10.10 -10.08 19.74
N LYS A 25 -10.31 -9.87 18.44
CA LYS A 25 -9.52 -8.96 17.59
C LYS A 25 -10.15 -7.56 17.42
N LYS A 26 -11.24 -7.26 18.13
CA LYS A 26 -12.00 -6.01 17.95
C LYS A 26 -12.15 -5.26 19.26
N ILE A 27 -12.19 -3.94 19.14
CA ILE A 27 -12.62 -3.05 20.21
C ILE A 27 -14.14 -3.19 20.34
N LYS A 28 -14.61 -3.55 21.54
CA LYS A 28 -16.02 -3.75 21.86
C LYS A 28 -16.66 -2.51 22.46
N ALA A 29 -15.92 -1.77 23.28
CA ALA A 29 -16.38 -0.51 23.86
C ALA A 29 -15.20 0.38 24.26
N VAL A 30 -15.43 1.70 24.21
CA VAL A 30 -14.51 2.75 24.66
C VAL A 30 -15.34 3.74 25.46
N GLY A 31 -14.91 4.12 26.66
CA GLY A 31 -15.68 5.04 27.50
C GLY A 31 -15.25 5.01 28.96
N LYS A 32 -16.01 5.67 29.83
CA LYS A 32 -15.71 5.73 31.27
C LYS A 32 -16.45 4.63 32.03
N ASN A 33 -15.78 4.03 33.03
CA ASN A 33 -16.37 3.07 33.96
C ASN A 33 -17.05 1.88 33.27
N ILE A 34 -16.37 1.26 32.30
CA ILE A 34 -16.92 0.10 31.58
C ILE A 34 -17.07 -1.07 32.57
N LYS A 35 -18.29 -1.63 32.64
CA LYS A 35 -18.62 -2.80 33.47
C LYS A 35 -18.89 -4.01 32.57
N PRO A 36 -17.87 -4.77 32.16
CA PRO A 36 -18.09 -5.92 31.30
C PRO A 36 -18.82 -7.04 32.05
N LYS A 37 -19.61 -7.83 31.33
CA LYS A 37 -20.24 -9.05 31.86
C LYS A 37 -19.33 -10.26 31.66
N GLY A 38 -19.25 -11.14 32.65
CA GLY A 38 -18.48 -12.39 32.59
C GLY A 38 -17.02 -12.24 33.04
N ASN A 39 -16.22 -13.28 32.81
CA ASN A 39 -14.80 -13.28 33.19
C ASN A 39 -13.98 -12.45 32.18
N VAL A 40 -13.32 -11.40 32.67
CA VAL A 40 -12.55 -10.45 31.87
C VAL A 40 -11.18 -10.25 32.51
N GLU A 41 -10.14 -10.33 31.70
CA GLU A 41 -8.80 -9.97 32.11
C GLU A 41 -8.71 -8.45 32.21
N VAL A 42 -8.31 -7.93 33.38
CA VAL A 42 -8.28 -6.49 33.64
C VAL A 42 -6.83 -6.04 33.80
N HIS A 43 -6.43 -5.03 33.03
CA HIS A 43 -5.17 -4.33 33.20
C HIS A 43 -5.43 -2.87 33.59
N ASP A 44 -4.90 -2.44 34.73
CA ASP A 44 -4.89 -1.02 35.09
C ASP A 44 -3.73 -0.33 34.39
N ILE A 45 -4.04 0.61 33.50
CA ILE A 45 -3.08 1.38 32.71
C ILE A 45 -3.05 2.86 33.15
N LYS A 46 -3.38 3.12 34.41
CA LYS A 46 -3.31 4.46 35.00
C LYS A 46 -1.94 5.10 34.79
N GLY A 47 -1.95 6.35 34.32
CA GLY A 47 -0.74 7.12 34.02
C GLY A 47 -0.13 6.83 32.64
N LEU A 48 -0.63 5.83 31.92
CA LEU A 48 -0.19 5.52 30.56
C LEU A 48 -1.10 6.18 29.51
N ASN A 49 -0.53 6.41 28.33
CA ASN A 49 -1.28 6.83 27.15
C ASN A 49 -1.64 5.61 26.31
N LEU A 50 -2.87 5.58 25.82
CA LEU A 50 -3.36 4.56 24.90
C LEU A 50 -3.77 5.21 23.58
N PHE A 51 -3.12 4.80 22.49
CA PHE A 51 -3.36 5.29 21.14
C PHE A 51 -3.86 4.17 20.23
N PRO A 52 -4.63 4.48 19.17
CA PRO A 52 -4.74 3.61 18.02
C PRO A 52 -3.35 3.40 17.43
N GLY A 53 -3.08 2.20 16.92
CA GLY A 53 -1.83 1.95 16.20
C GLY A 53 -1.74 2.85 14.97
N PHE A 54 -0.59 3.49 14.77
CA PHE A 54 -0.35 4.35 13.62
C PHE A 54 -0.36 3.56 12.30
N ILE A 55 -0.71 4.25 11.22
CA ILE A 55 -0.80 3.68 9.87
C ILE A 55 0.11 4.48 8.96
N ASP A 56 1.14 3.82 8.42
CA ASP A 56 1.95 4.41 7.35
C ASP A 56 1.28 4.13 6.00
N ALA A 57 0.88 5.20 5.31
CA ALA A 57 0.18 5.11 4.05
C ALA A 57 1.09 4.89 2.84
N HIS A 58 2.42 4.97 2.98
CA HIS A 58 3.39 4.66 1.93
C HIS A 58 4.76 4.33 2.52
N SER A 59 5.12 3.06 2.50
CA SER A 59 6.45 2.60 2.88
C SER A 59 6.98 1.53 1.91
N HIS A 60 8.19 1.05 2.19
CA HIS A 60 8.81 -0.07 1.50
C HIS A 60 9.30 -1.15 2.47
N VAL A 61 8.82 -1.11 3.72
CA VAL A 61 9.20 -2.05 4.78
C VAL A 61 8.91 -3.49 4.33
N GLY A 62 9.85 -4.39 4.60
CA GLY A 62 9.79 -5.79 4.20
C GLY A 62 10.19 -6.05 2.75
N ILE A 63 10.29 -5.01 1.91
CA ILE A 63 10.64 -5.16 0.47
C ILE A 63 12.02 -4.56 0.18
N PHE A 64 12.34 -3.42 0.79
CA PHE A 64 13.72 -2.98 0.97
C PHE A 64 14.13 -3.36 2.39
N GLN A 65 14.80 -4.50 2.54
CA GLN A 65 15.22 -4.99 3.84
C GLN A 65 16.22 -4.03 4.48
N GLU A 66 15.99 -3.73 5.76
CA GLU A 66 16.82 -2.82 6.51
C GLU A 66 18.17 -3.47 6.85
N ALA A 67 19.25 -2.70 6.70
CA ALA A 67 20.63 -3.10 6.99
C ALA A 67 21.22 -4.27 6.15
N ILE A 68 20.54 -4.72 5.09
CA ILE A 68 21.06 -5.79 4.19
C ILE A 68 21.79 -5.24 2.96
N GLY A 69 21.43 -4.05 2.50
CA GLY A 69 21.96 -3.46 1.26
C GLY A 69 21.30 -4.04 0.00
N ASP A 70 21.99 -3.99 -1.14
CA ASP A 70 21.41 -4.28 -2.46
C ASP A 70 20.78 -5.67 -2.58
N VAL A 71 21.33 -6.68 -1.90
CA VAL A 71 20.81 -8.06 -1.92
C VAL A 71 19.42 -8.16 -1.28
N GLY A 72 19.07 -7.26 -0.36
CA GLY A 72 17.76 -7.19 0.27
C GLY A 72 16.82 -6.19 -0.39
N SER A 73 17.16 -5.70 -1.59
CA SER A 73 16.44 -4.60 -2.24
C SER A 73 15.57 -5.05 -3.41
N ASP A 74 14.40 -5.63 -3.10
CA ASP A 74 13.46 -6.18 -4.10
C ASP A 74 12.38 -5.19 -4.57
N GLY A 75 12.46 -3.92 -4.15
CA GLY A 75 11.37 -2.96 -4.35
C GLY A 75 11.32 -2.27 -5.71
N ASN A 76 12.28 -2.47 -6.61
CA ASN A 76 12.23 -1.93 -7.98
C ASN A 76 12.68 -2.98 -9.00
N GLU A 77 11.78 -3.40 -9.90
CA GLU A 77 12.12 -4.20 -11.10
C GLU A 77 12.51 -3.27 -12.25
N TRP A 78 13.71 -2.72 -12.19
CA TRP A 78 14.12 -1.56 -13.00
C TRP A 78 14.55 -1.90 -14.45
N VAL A 79 14.32 -3.13 -14.91
CA VAL A 79 14.65 -3.56 -16.29
C VAL A 79 13.46 -3.49 -17.26
N ASP A 80 12.26 -3.20 -16.76
CA ASP A 80 11.03 -2.95 -17.53
C ASP A 80 10.23 -1.78 -16.92
N PRO A 81 9.93 -0.69 -17.67
CA PRO A 81 9.20 0.47 -17.15
C PRO A 81 7.74 0.24 -16.82
N VAL A 82 7.15 -0.88 -17.27
CA VAL A 82 5.72 -1.17 -17.16
C VAL A 82 5.53 -2.58 -16.60
N THR A 83 5.48 -2.69 -15.27
CA THR A 83 5.39 -3.95 -14.52
C THR A 83 4.14 -4.05 -13.62
N PRO A 84 2.91 -3.72 -14.09
CA PRO A 84 1.71 -3.77 -13.26
C PRO A 84 1.41 -5.16 -12.67
N ASN A 85 1.87 -6.22 -13.33
CA ASN A 85 1.68 -7.61 -12.91
C ASN A 85 2.50 -8.01 -11.68
N LEU A 86 3.52 -7.25 -11.30
CA LEU A 86 4.30 -7.53 -10.09
C LEU A 86 3.49 -7.19 -8.84
N ARG A 87 3.74 -7.92 -7.76
CA ARG A 87 3.00 -7.78 -6.52
C ARG A 87 3.96 -7.68 -5.35
N ALA A 88 3.74 -6.67 -4.52
CA ALA A 88 4.50 -6.44 -3.29
C ALA A 88 4.53 -7.66 -2.37
N ILE A 89 3.43 -8.42 -2.30
CA ILE A 89 3.34 -9.61 -1.45
C ILE A 89 4.42 -10.66 -1.78
N ASP A 90 4.85 -10.73 -3.04
CA ASP A 90 5.80 -11.74 -3.51
C ASP A 90 7.24 -11.43 -3.07
N ALA A 91 7.50 -10.23 -2.53
CA ALA A 91 8.82 -9.76 -2.10
C ALA A 91 8.90 -9.41 -0.61
N ILE A 92 7.79 -9.44 0.13
CA ILE A 92 7.82 -9.12 1.57
C ILE A 92 8.59 -10.21 2.33
N TYR A 93 9.58 -9.78 3.10
CA TYR A 93 10.31 -10.57 4.08
C TYR A 93 9.84 -10.24 5.52
N PRO A 94 8.94 -11.02 6.12
CA PRO A 94 8.37 -10.73 7.44
C PRO A 94 9.36 -10.64 8.63
N PRO A 95 10.52 -11.34 8.62
CA PRO A 95 11.57 -11.17 9.63
C PRO A 95 12.42 -9.90 9.50
N ASP A 96 12.22 -9.07 8.46
CA ASP A 96 12.94 -7.80 8.29
C ASP A 96 12.85 -6.95 9.57
N VAL A 97 14.00 -6.42 10.01
CA VAL A 97 14.09 -5.62 11.25
C VAL A 97 13.24 -4.35 11.17
N GLY A 98 13.01 -3.83 9.95
CA GLY A 98 12.14 -2.68 9.74
C GLY A 98 10.69 -2.89 10.20
N PHE A 99 10.16 -4.13 10.16
CA PHE A 99 8.84 -4.41 10.73
C PHE A 99 8.83 -4.28 12.26
N ASN A 100 9.88 -4.75 12.92
CA ASN A 100 10.01 -4.69 14.37
C ASN A 100 10.19 -3.24 14.83
N ASP A 101 10.99 -2.45 14.11
CA ASP A 101 11.23 -1.06 14.46
C ASP A 101 9.99 -0.19 14.21
N ALA A 102 9.25 -0.43 13.12
CA ALA A 102 7.93 0.16 12.92
C ALA A 102 6.97 -0.17 14.06
N LEU A 103 6.92 -1.44 14.51
CA LEU A 103 6.04 -1.87 15.60
C LEU A 103 6.40 -1.20 16.94
N LYS A 104 7.69 -1.13 17.28
CA LYS A 104 8.18 -0.43 18.49
C LYS A 104 7.85 1.07 18.46
N ALA A 105 7.83 1.68 17.28
CA ALA A 105 7.42 3.06 17.08
C ALA A 105 5.89 3.27 17.11
N GLY A 106 5.11 2.21 17.32
CA GLY A 106 3.64 2.26 17.37
C GLY A 106 2.95 2.20 16.01
N ILE A 107 3.69 1.97 14.92
CA ILE A 107 3.12 1.74 13.57
C ILE A 107 2.67 0.29 13.48
N THR A 108 1.37 0.07 13.39
CA THR A 108 0.77 -1.28 13.42
C THR A 108 0.36 -1.77 12.05
N SER A 109 0.29 -0.89 11.05
CA SER A 109 -0.11 -1.21 9.69
C SER A 109 0.64 -0.35 8.70
N VAL A 110 1.07 -0.94 7.59
CA VAL A 110 1.79 -0.25 6.53
C VAL A 110 1.18 -0.57 5.18
N PHE A 111 1.09 0.43 4.31
CA PHE A 111 0.92 0.25 2.88
C PHE A 111 2.32 0.14 2.26
N THR A 112 2.72 -1.07 1.87
CA THR A 112 4.06 -1.34 1.32
C THR A 112 3.95 -1.81 -0.13
N GLY A 113 4.97 -1.51 -0.93
CA GLY A 113 5.04 -1.97 -2.31
C GLY A 113 6.18 -1.36 -3.11
N PRO A 114 6.09 -1.42 -4.46
CA PRO A 114 7.18 -0.99 -5.32
C PRO A 114 7.61 0.45 -5.11
N GLY A 115 8.88 0.72 -5.39
CA GLY A 115 9.51 2.05 -5.44
C GLY A 115 9.06 2.87 -6.65
N SER A 116 9.84 3.89 -7.01
CA SER A 116 9.51 4.84 -8.08
C SER A 116 10.47 4.77 -9.27
N ALA A 117 11.20 3.66 -9.43
CA ALA A 117 11.99 3.44 -10.64
C ALA A 117 11.10 3.33 -11.88
N ASN A 118 10.00 2.59 -11.79
CA ASN A 118 9.17 2.25 -12.96
C ASN A 118 8.03 3.26 -13.15
N VAL A 119 7.61 3.46 -14.40
CA VAL A 119 6.43 4.30 -14.71
C VAL A 119 5.16 3.66 -14.16
N ILE A 120 4.99 2.35 -14.34
CA ILE A 120 3.99 1.52 -13.66
C ILE A 120 4.75 0.43 -12.93
N GLY A 121 4.84 0.52 -11.60
CA GLY A 121 5.77 -0.30 -10.81
C GLY A 121 5.19 -1.60 -10.25
N GLY A 122 3.87 -1.74 -10.21
CA GLY A 122 3.21 -2.95 -9.71
C GLY A 122 2.23 -2.69 -8.57
N GLN A 123 1.73 -3.77 -7.99
CA GLN A 123 0.67 -3.76 -6.99
C GLN A 123 1.24 -3.68 -5.58
N SER A 124 0.73 -2.76 -4.77
CA SER A 124 1.04 -2.63 -3.35
C SER A 124 0.03 -3.38 -2.47
N VAL A 125 0.39 -3.61 -1.21
CA VAL A 125 -0.41 -4.34 -0.21
C VAL A 125 -0.48 -3.56 1.10
N VAL A 126 -1.56 -3.72 1.86
CA VAL A 126 -1.61 -3.29 3.27
C VAL A 126 -1.40 -4.51 4.15
N VAL A 127 -0.40 -4.44 5.03
CA VAL A 127 -0.08 -5.50 5.99
C VAL A 127 0.02 -4.95 7.41
N LYS A 128 -0.22 -5.81 8.40
CA LYS A 128 0.14 -5.57 9.80
C LYS A 128 1.65 -5.71 9.98
N THR A 129 2.23 -4.88 10.83
CA THR A 129 3.68 -4.90 11.10
C THR A 129 4.08 -6.05 12.02
N GLY A 130 3.24 -6.38 13.01
CA GLY A 130 3.39 -7.56 13.86
C GLY A 130 2.53 -8.75 13.42
N GLY A 131 2.80 -9.92 14.01
CA GLY A 131 2.02 -11.14 13.79
C GLY A 131 2.88 -12.30 13.27
N SER A 132 2.23 -13.21 12.54
CA SER A 132 2.80 -14.45 12.01
C SER A 132 4.04 -14.25 11.14
N ILE A 133 4.92 -15.23 11.04
CA ILE A 133 6.03 -15.19 10.07
C ILE A 133 5.54 -15.40 8.63
N ILE A 134 4.31 -15.89 8.45
CA ILE A 134 3.66 -16.06 7.15
C ILE A 134 2.98 -14.74 6.77
N VAL A 135 3.41 -14.14 5.65
CA VAL A 135 2.93 -12.81 5.22
C VAL A 135 1.42 -12.79 5.00
N ASP A 136 0.83 -13.88 4.49
CA ASP A 136 -0.60 -14.02 4.22
C ASP A 136 -1.47 -13.75 5.46
N GLU A 137 -0.99 -14.13 6.64
CA GLU A 137 -1.68 -13.91 7.92
C GLU A 137 -1.56 -12.46 8.42
N ARG A 138 -0.66 -11.66 7.85
CA ARG A 138 -0.52 -10.22 8.14
C ARG A 138 -1.34 -9.34 7.19
N ILE A 139 -1.90 -9.87 6.10
CA ILE A 139 -2.59 -9.07 5.08
C ILE A 139 -3.86 -8.43 5.64
N VAL A 140 -4.00 -7.13 5.42
CA VAL A 140 -5.24 -6.38 5.62
C VAL A 140 -5.97 -6.19 4.29
N LYS A 141 -5.24 -5.89 3.20
CA LYS A 141 -5.80 -5.71 1.85
C LYS A 141 -4.77 -5.99 0.76
N ASN A 142 -5.09 -6.88 -0.18
CA ASN A 142 -4.25 -7.22 -1.33
C ASN A 142 -5.10 -7.47 -2.61
N PRO A 143 -4.83 -6.80 -3.75
CA PRO A 143 -4.01 -5.61 -3.88
C PRO A 143 -4.68 -4.39 -3.23
N ALA A 144 -3.87 -3.45 -2.73
CA ALA A 144 -4.36 -2.23 -2.10
C ALA A 144 -4.24 -0.99 -3.00
N GLY A 145 -3.35 -1.01 -4.00
CA GLY A 145 -3.17 0.06 -4.96
C GLY A 145 -2.16 -0.31 -6.06
N MET A 146 -2.16 0.45 -7.15
CA MET A 146 -1.21 0.31 -8.25
C MET A 146 -0.18 1.44 -8.18
N LYS A 147 1.10 1.13 -7.95
CA LYS A 147 2.18 2.12 -7.91
C LYS A 147 2.49 2.61 -9.32
N MET A 148 2.53 3.93 -9.48
CA MET A 148 3.04 4.58 -10.69
C MET A 148 3.96 5.74 -10.30
N ALA A 149 4.85 6.13 -11.21
CA ALA A 149 5.74 7.25 -11.00
C ALA A 149 5.82 8.14 -12.23
N LEU A 150 5.78 9.46 -11.99
CA LEU A 150 6.16 10.50 -12.93
C LEU A 150 7.37 11.26 -12.38
N GLY A 151 7.86 12.26 -13.13
CA GLY A 151 9.02 13.04 -12.74
C GLY A 151 10.35 12.36 -13.04
N GLU A 152 11.32 12.57 -12.17
CA GLU A 152 12.75 12.34 -12.43
C GLU A 152 13.16 10.88 -12.34
N ASN A 153 12.62 10.14 -11.38
CA ASN A 153 13.10 8.79 -11.08
C ASN A 153 12.99 7.85 -12.28
N PRO A 154 11.83 7.72 -12.97
CA PRO A 154 11.76 6.83 -14.12
C PRO A 154 12.63 7.29 -15.28
N LYS A 155 12.62 8.60 -15.60
CA LYS A 155 13.41 9.09 -16.74
C LYS A 155 14.92 8.96 -16.53
N ARG A 156 15.37 8.98 -15.27
CA ARG A 156 16.78 8.77 -14.90
C ARG A 156 17.12 7.30 -15.00
N VAL A 157 16.36 6.42 -14.33
CA VAL A 157 16.64 4.96 -14.31
C VAL A 157 16.74 4.38 -15.71
N TYR A 158 15.79 4.67 -16.61
CA TYR A 158 15.83 4.12 -17.97
C TYR A 158 16.71 4.94 -18.91
N GLY A 159 16.80 6.26 -18.70
CA GLY A 159 17.70 7.13 -19.45
C GLY A 159 19.18 6.72 -19.31
N ASP A 160 19.61 6.40 -18.09
CA ASP A 160 20.97 5.92 -17.79
C ASP A 160 21.25 4.57 -18.49
N GLN A 161 20.22 3.75 -18.68
CA GLN A 161 20.27 2.50 -19.46
C GLN A 161 20.17 2.72 -20.98
N LYS A 162 20.09 3.97 -21.45
CA LYS A 162 19.83 4.33 -22.86
C LYS A 162 18.54 3.71 -23.41
N ARG A 163 17.50 3.60 -22.56
CA ARG A 163 16.19 3.05 -22.90
C ARG A 163 15.08 4.06 -22.60
N SER A 164 13.94 3.90 -23.27
CA SER A 164 12.73 4.66 -22.94
C SER A 164 12.15 4.17 -21.60
N PRO A 165 11.60 5.05 -20.74
CA PRO A 165 11.49 6.51 -20.92
C PRO A 165 12.74 7.29 -20.48
N ALA A 166 13.14 8.28 -21.27
CA ALA A 166 14.19 9.25 -20.91
C ALA A 166 13.65 10.68 -20.72
N THR A 167 12.32 10.87 -20.84
CA THR A 167 11.65 12.18 -20.75
C THR A 167 10.34 12.08 -19.97
N ARG A 168 9.88 13.21 -19.40
CA ARG A 168 8.56 13.27 -18.75
C ARG A 168 7.41 12.96 -19.72
N MET A 169 7.57 13.35 -20.99
CA MET A 169 6.60 13.04 -22.04
C MET A 169 6.49 11.53 -22.26
N ALA A 170 7.62 10.82 -22.30
CA ALA A 170 7.64 9.37 -22.44
C ALA A 170 7.01 8.67 -21.22
N ASN A 171 7.25 9.16 -19.99
CA ASN A 171 6.57 8.64 -18.80
C ASN A 171 5.04 8.70 -18.95
N ALA A 172 4.51 9.88 -19.29
CA ALA A 172 3.06 10.06 -19.44
C ALA A 172 2.48 9.26 -20.61
N ALA A 173 3.20 9.17 -21.73
CA ALA A 173 2.79 8.39 -22.90
C ALA A 173 2.71 6.89 -22.59
N LEU A 174 3.67 6.34 -21.82
CA LEU A 174 3.67 4.94 -21.42
C LEU A 174 2.47 4.58 -20.54
N ILE A 175 2.12 5.43 -19.57
CA ILE A 175 0.89 5.24 -18.78
C ILE A 175 -0.32 5.22 -19.73
N ARG A 176 -0.45 6.25 -20.54
CA ARG A 176 -1.60 6.42 -21.46
C ARG A 176 -1.79 5.21 -22.37
N ASP A 177 -0.74 4.81 -23.10
CA ASP A 177 -0.81 3.69 -24.02
C ASP A 177 -1.15 2.39 -23.29
N THR A 178 -0.47 2.08 -22.20
CA THR A 178 -0.71 0.85 -21.43
C THR A 178 -2.16 0.75 -20.96
N PHE A 179 -2.74 1.85 -20.47
CA PHE A 179 -4.14 1.87 -20.02
C PHE A 179 -5.13 1.74 -21.17
N TYR A 180 -4.85 2.34 -22.33
CA TYR A 180 -5.71 2.16 -23.51
C TYR A 180 -5.68 0.71 -24.00
N GLN A 181 -4.51 0.08 -24.06
CA GLN A 181 -4.41 -1.34 -24.41
C GLN A 181 -5.13 -2.22 -23.38
N ALA A 182 -4.96 -1.95 -22.08
CA ALA A 182 -5.63 -2.69 -21.02
C ALA A 182 -7.16 -2.55 -21.09
N ARG A 183 -7.69 -1.38 -21.50
CA ARG A 183 -9.12 -1.18 -21.70
C ARG A 183 -9.65 -1.99 -22.88
N VAL A 184 -8.97 -1.95 -24.02
CA VAL A 184 -9.31 -2.79 -25.19
C VAL A 184 -9.30 -4.27 -24.83
N TYR A 185 -8.26 -4.71 -24.11
CA TYR A 185 -8.16 -6.06 -23.57
C TYR A 185 -9.35 -6.43 -22.68
N MET A 186 -9.69 -5.58 -21.73
CA MET A 186 -10.81 -5.79 -20.81
C MET A 186 -12.14 -5.91 -21.55
N GLU A 187 -12.42 -5.01 -22.50
CA GLU A 187 -13.64 -5.03 -23.30
C GLU A 187 -13.74 -6.30 -24.16
N LYS A 188 -12.62 -6.74 -24.75
CA LYS A 188 -12.56 -7.99 -25.52
C LYS A 188 -12.83 -9.21 -24.63
N LYS A 189 -12.25 -9.22 -23.42
CA LYS A 189 -12.47 -10.27 -22.42
C LYS A 189 -13.94 -10.34 -21.99
N GLU A 190 -14.58 -9.21 -21.73
CA GLU A 190 -15.97 -9.14 -21.29
C GLU A 190 -16.99 -9.55 -22.37
N LYS A 191 -16.67 -9.29 -23.65
CA LYS A 191 -17.54 -9.67 -24.78
C LYS A 191 -17.37 -11.13 -25.23
N SER A 192 -16.27 -11.78 -24.86
CA SER A 192 -15.96 -13.14 -25.35
C SER A 192 -16.59 -14.23 -24.49
N LYS A 193 -17.25 -15.20 -25.13
CA LYS A 193 -17.73 -16.43 -24.47
C LYS A 193 -16.60 -17.38 -24.07
N LYS A 194 -15.45 -17.31 -24.76
CA LYS A 194 -14.24 -18.10 -24.48
C LYS A 194 -13.02 -17.23 -24.78
N PHE A 195 -12.49 -16.58 -23.75
CA PHE A 195 -11.32 -15.72 -23.85
C PHE A 195 -10.03 -16.52 -23.61
N ASN A 196 -9.07 -16.44 -24.55
CA ASN A 196 -7.81 -17.21 -24.51
C ASN A 196 -6.54 -16.35 -24.74
N GLU A 197 -6.66 -15.03 -24.74
CA GLU A 197 -5.55 -14.11 -25.03
C GLU A 197 -4.97 -13.50 -23.74
N TYR A 198 -4.79 -14.29 -22.69
CA TYR A 198 -4.37 -13.80 -21.37
C TYR A 198 -3.11 -12.92 -21.44
N ASN A 199 -3.19 -11.72 -20.84
CA ASN A 199 -2.05 -10.83 -20.66
C ASN A 199 -1.97 -10.38 -19.20
N SER A 200 -0.92 -10.80 -18.49
CA SER A 200 -0.76 -10.55 -17.06
C SER A 200 -0.72 -9.05 -16.70
N LYS A 201 -0.11 -8.22 -17.56
CA LYS A 201 -0.01 -6.77 -17.32
C LYS A 201 -1.39 -6.11 -17.40
N TYR A 202 -2.18 -6.46 -18.40
CA TYR A 202 -3.51 -5.89 -18.58
C TYR A 202 -4.50 -6.40 -17.54
N GLU A 203 -4.42 -7.68 -17.15
CA GLU A 203 -5.21 -8.23 -16.04
C GLU A 203 -4.99 -7.46 -14.74
N ALA A 204 -3.73 -7.14 -14.42
CA ALA A 204 -3.39 -6.39 -13.21
C ALA A 204 -3.94 -4.94 -13.23
N LEU A 205 -4.24 -4.38 -14.39
CA LEU A 205 -4.79 -3.04 -14.54
C LEU A 205 -6.32 -3.00 -14.53
N ILE A 206 -7.00 -4.15 -14.72
CA ILE A 206 -8.48 -4.23 -14.67
C ILE A 206 -9.06 -3.68 -13.36
N PRO A 207 -8.54 -4.04 -12.16
CA PRO A 207 -9.04 -3.48 -10.91
C PRO A 207 -8.89 -1.95 -10.81
N VAL A 208 -7.89 -1.36 -11.48
CA VAL A 208 -7.69 0.09 -11.53
C VAL A 208 -8.73 0.74 -12.46
N LEU A 209 -8.91 0.18 -13.66
CA LEU A 209 -9.92 0.61 -14.64
C LEU A 209 -11.35 0.51 -14.06
N LYS A 210 -11.63 -0.52 -13.28
CA LYS A 210 -12.90 -0.71 -12.55
C LYS A 210 -13.00 0.09 -11.25
N ARG A 211 -12.01 0.95 -10.94
CA ARG A 211 -11.97 1.82 -9.75
C ARG A 211 -12.06 1.07 -8.41
N GLN A 212 -11.65 -0.20 -8.40
CA GLN A 212 -11.63 -1.07 -7.21
C GLN A 212 -10.41 -0.79 -6.33
N ILE A 213 -9.28 -0.45 -6.94
CA ILE A 213 -8.06 0.01 -6.27
C ILE A 213 -7.60 1.36 -6.88
N PRO A 214 -6.99 2.25 -6.08
CA PRO A 214 -6.45 3.50 -6.59
C PRO A 214 -5.06 3.32 -7.23
N VAL A 215 -4.72 4.24 -8.12
CA VAL A 215 -3.33 4.56 -8.47
C VAL A 215 -2.68 5.29 -7.30
N ARG A 216 -1.46 4.88 -6.95
CA ARG A 216 -0.55 5.59 -6.04
C ARG A 216 0.51 6.29 -6.90
N GLY A 217 0.27 7.57 -7.20
CA GLY A 217 1.04 8.35 -8.17
C GLY A 217 2.19 9.09 -7.51
N HIS A 218 3.39 8.52 -7.53
CA HIS A 218 4.60 9.20 -7.08
C HIS A 218 4.94 10.37 -8.00
N SER A 219 4.91 11.58 -7.44
CA SER A 219 5.32 12.80 -8.13
C SER A 219 5.77 13.84 -7.10
N HIS A 220 6.69 14.71 -7.50
CA HIS A 220 7.22 15.77 -6.66
C HIS A 220 6.89 17.17 -7.20
N ARG A 221 7.12 17.38 -8.50
CA ARG A 221 6.90 18.68 -9.14
C ARG A 221 5.42 18.90 -9.40
N SER A 222 4.96 20.15 -9.29
CA SER A 222 3.54 20.51 -9.42
C SER A 222 2.94 20.14 -10.78
N ASP A 223 3.71 20.19 -11.85
CA ASP A 223 3.29 19.79 -13.20
C ASP A 223 3.29 18.27 -13.42
N ASP A 224 4.14 17.51 -12.70
CA ASP A 224 4.06 16.04 -12.65
C ASP A 224 2.77 15.62 -11.91
N ILE A 225 2.42 16.30 -10.80
CA ILE A 225 1.13 16.12 -10.10
C ILE A 225 -0.04 16.46 -11.04
N ALA A 226 0.01 17.62 -11.71
CA ALA A 226 -1.02 18.00 -12.68
C ALA A 226 -1.13 17.01 -13.85
N THR A 227 -0.02 16.38 -14.24
CA THR A 227 -0.03 15.32 -15.26
C THR A 227 -0.76 14.07 -14.78
N PHE A 228 -0.56 13.64 -13.54
CA PHE A 228 -1.35 12.55 -12.96
C PHE A 228 -2.84 12.89 -12.91
N ILE A 229 -3.20 14.13 -12.54
CA ILE A 229 -4.60 14.58 -12.53
C ILE A 229 -5.19 14.54 -13.95
N ARG A 230 -4.45 15.01 -14.97
CA ARG A 230 -4.89 14.89 -16.37
C ARG A 230 -5.09 13.44 -16.82
N LEU A 231 -4.13 12.56 -16.50
CA LEU A 231 -4.24 11.13 -16.82
C LEU A 231 -5.42 10.47 -16.10
N ARG A 232 -5.68 10.86 -14.84
CA ARG A 232 -6.84 10.41 -14.07
C ARG A 232 -8.14 10.80 -14.77
N ASP A 233 -8.25 12.04 -15.23
CA ASP A 233 -9.45 12.55 -15.88
C ASP A 233 -9.64 11.95 -17.28
N GLU A 234 -8.54 11.72 -17.99
CA GLU A 234 -8.51 11.08 -19.32
C GLU A 234 -8.90 9.59 -19.27
N ILE A 235 -8.35 8.82 -18.32
CA ILE A 235 -8.48 7.36 -18.26
C ILE A 235 -9.61 6.94 -17.29
N GLY A 236 -9.87 7.73 -16.26
CA GLY A 236 -10.96 7.52 -15.32
C GLY A 236 -10.64 6.63 -14.11
N PHE A 237 -9.41 6.61 -13.60
CA PHE A 237 -9.04 5.86 -12.37
C PHE A 237 -9.19 6.69 -11.08
N LYS A 238 -9.12 6.04 -9.90
CA LYS A 238 -8.95 6.74 -8.61
C LYS A 238 -7.46 7.03 -8.38
N LEU A 239 -7.13 8.19 -7.81
CA LEU A 239 -5.75 8.65 -7.64
C LEU A 239 -5.48 9.08 -6.20
N VAL A 240 -4.33 8.66 -5.68
CA VAL A 240 -3.67 9.19 -4.48
C VAL A 240 -2.27 9.63 -4.90
N ILE A 241 -1.91 10.87 -4.60
CA ILE A 241 -0.55 11.41 -4.80
C ILE A 241 0.24 11.19 -3.52
#